data_AF-A0A0G4PWY9-F1
#
_entry.id   AF-A0A0G4PWY9-F1
#
_cell.length_a   1.000
_cell.length_b   1.000
_cell.length_c   1.000
_cell.angle_alpha   90.00
_cell.angle_beta   90.00
_cell.angle_gamma   90.00
#
_symmetry.space_group_name_H-M   'P 1'
#
loop_
_entity.id
_entity.type
_entity.pdbx_description
1 polymer ?
#
loop_
_entity_poly.entity_id
_entity_poly.type
_entity_poly.pdbx_seq_one_letter_code
_entity_poly.pdbx_strand_id
1 'polypeptide(L)'
;MERQFPTKVTSGASFKYPRQTQDQESKQLKDEEQESDAEEMGRYDKAMVTEKKELENKSHTKTWQNEKAAAAKLISTGHPVDSKTAWSSSWLQGS
;
A
#
# COMPACT_ATOMS: atom_id res chain seq x y z
N MET A 1 -34.81 -56.48 -56.28
CA MET A 1 -33.44 -56.17 -55.84
C MET A 1 -33.53 -54.99 -54.88
N GLU A 2 -33.57 -55.28 -53.58
CA GLU A 2 -33.49 -54.28 -52.52
C GLU A 2 -32.09 -53.68 -52.49
N ARG A 3 -31.97 -52.35 -52.63
CA ARG A 3 -30.71 -51.65 -52.42
C ARG A 3 -30.62 -51.30 -50.94
N GLN A 4 -29.86 -52.11 -50.20
CA GLN A 4 -29.37 -51.76 -48.87
C GLN A 4 -28.51 -50.50 -48.98
N PHE A 5 -28.95 -49.40 -48.39
CA PHE A 5 -28.10 -48.24 -48.16
C PHE A 5 -27.38 -48.42 -46.82
N PRO A 6 -26.03 -48.34 -46.77
CA PRO A 6 -25.33 -48.42 -45.51
C PRO A 6 -25.59 -47.16 -44.68
N THR A 7 -26.18 -47.35 -43.50
CA THR A 7 -26.17 -46.38 -42.40
C THR A 7 -24.73 -46.15 -41.95
N LYS A 8 -24.18 -44.97 -42.25
CA LYS A 8 -23.06 -44.43 -41.48
C LYS A 8 -23.52 -43.17 -40.77
N VAL A 9 -23.87 -43.36 -39.50
CA VAL A 9 -23.84 -42.34 -38.44
C VAL A 9 -22.46 -41.69 -38.46
N THR A 10 -22.31 -40.54 -39.10
CA THR A 10 -21.20 -39.64 -38.79
C THR A 10 -21.58 -38.92 -37.51
N SER A 11 -21.17 -39.58 -36.43
CA SER A 11 -20.92 -39.04 -35.09
C SER A 11 -20.80 -37.52 -35.11
N GLY A 12 -21.65 -36.85 -34.33
CA GLY A 12 -21.52 -35.43 -34.06
C GLY A 12 -20.06 -35.11 -33.74
N ALA A 13 -19.42 -34.36 -34.64
CA ALA A 13 -18.23 -33.61 -34.32
C ALA A 13 -18.64 -32.63 -33.22
N SER A 14 -18.52 -33.11 -31.98
CA SER A 14 -18.84 -32.41 -30.76
C SER A 14 -18.10 -31.08 -30.80
N PHE A 15 -18.88 -30.01 -30.94
CA PHE A 15 -18.47 -28.62 -30.81
C PHE A 15 -17.91 -28.39 -29.40
N LYS A 16 -16.65 -28.81 -29.17
CA LYS A 16 -15.96 -28.75 -27.87
C LYS A 16 -15.17 -27.45 -27.64
N TYR A 17 -15.29 -26.49 -28.55
CA TYR A 17 -14.50 -25.27 -28.54
C TYR A 17 -15.00 -24.16 -27.57
N PRO A 18 -16.30 -23.95 -27.30
CA PRO A 18 -16.72 -22.79 -26.50
C PRO A 18 -16.33 -22.87 -25.02
N ARG A 19 -16.33 -24.08 -24.46
CA ARG A 19 -16.15 -24.27 -23.02
C ARG A 19 -14.70 -24.10 -22.57
N GLN A 20 -13.74 -24.46 -23.42
CA GLN A 20 -12.31 -24.30 -23.11
C GLN A 20 -11.88 -22.83 -23.12
N THR A 21 -12.46 -22.01 -24.02
CA THR A 21 -12.17 -20.58 -24.11
C THR A 21 -12.75 -19.84 -22.89
N GLN A 22 -13.99 -20.16 -22.50
CA GLN A 22 -14.63 -19.58 -21.31
C GLN A 22 -13.89 -19.93 -20.01
N ASP A 23 -13.38 -21.17 -19.90
CA ASP A 23 -12.57 -21.59 -18.74
C ASP A 23 -11.19 -20.91 -18.70
N GLN A 24 -10.63 -20.49 -19.84
CA GLN A 24 -9.39 -19.70 -19.89
C GLN A 24 -9.64 -18.23 -19.53
N GLU A 25 -10.67 -17.61 -20.09
CA GLU A 25 -11.06 -16.23 -19.77
C GLU A 25 -11.41 -16.09 -18.27
N SER A 26 -12.11 -17.08 -17.71
CA SER A 26 -12.45 -17.08 -16.27
C SER A 26 -11.24 -17.23 -15.36
N LYS A 27 -10.14 -17.82 -15.84
CA LYS A 27 -8.88 -17.90 -15.07
C LYS A 27 -8.11 -16.60 -15.14
N GLN A 28 -8.00 -16.03 -16.34
CA GLN A 28 -7.36 -14.72 -16.54
C GLN A 28 -8.04 -13.63 -15.70
N LEU A 29 -9.37 -13.60 -15.68
CA LEU A 29 -10.11 -12.63 -14.85
C LEU A 29 -9.83 -12.79 -13.35
N LYS A 30 -9.66 -14.02 -12.86
CA LYS A 30 -9.32 -14.26 -11.44
C LYS A 30 -7.89 -13.86 -11.11
N ASP A 31 -6.97 -14.13 -12.03
CA ASP A 31 -5.57 -13.75 -11.86
C ASP A 31 -5.43 -12.21 -11.87
N GLU A 32 -6.16 -11.52 -12.77
CA GLU A 32 -6.24 -10.05 -12.82
C GLU A 32 -6.89 -9.44 -11.58
N GLU A 33 -7.98 -10.03 -11.08
CA GLU A 33 -8.64 -9.60 -9.83
C GLU A 33 -7.68 -9.73 -8.64
N GLN A 34 -6.98 -10.86 -8.54
CA GLN A 34 -6.01 -11.09 -7.47
C GLN A 34 -4.80 -10.14 -7.57
N GLU A 35 -4.31 -9.84 -8.78
CA GLU A 35 -3.24 -8.87 -8.99
C GLU A 35 -3.68 -7.45 -8.63
N SER A 36 -4.90 -7.07 -9.03
CA SER A 36 -5.50 -5.77 -8.69
C SER A 36 -5.66 -5.59 -7.18
N ASP A 37 -6.18 -6.60 -6.47
CA ASP A 37 -6.33 -6.56 -5.02
C ASP A 37 -4.97 -6.42 -4.32
N ALA A 38 -3.96 -7.16 -4.78
CA ALA A 38 -2.61 -7.06 -4.23
C ALA A 38 -1.99 -5.67 -4.48
N GLU A 39 -2.20 -5.09 -5.67
CA GLU A 39 -1.71 -3.76 -5.99
C GLU A 39 -2.43 -2.68 -5.17
N GLU A 40 -3.75 -2.78 -5.00
CA GLU A 40 -4.53 -1.85 -4.20
C GLU A 40 -4.08 -1.88 -2.73
N MET A 41 -3.91 -3.06 -2.15
CA MET A 41 -3.38 -3.21 -0.79
C MET A 41 -1.98 -2.60 -0.65
N GLY A 42 -1.09 -2.84 -1.63
CA GLY A 42 0.24 -2.23 -1.66
C GLY A 42 0.21 -0.70 -1.74
N ARG A 43 -0.78 -0.12 -2.45
CA ARG A 43 -0.99 1.33 -2.51
C ARG A 43 -1.47 1.89 -1.17
N TYR A 44 -2.40 1.23 -0.50
CA TYR A 44 -2.87 1.65 0.82
C TYR A 44 -1.76 1.61 1.88
N ASP A 45 -0.96 0.55 1.91
CA ASP A 45 0.17 0.44 2.85
C ASP A 45 1.17 1.58 2.64
N LYS A 46 1.48 1.90 1.37
CA LYS A 46 2.38 3.01 1.04
C LYS A 46 1.80 4.36 1.44
N ALA A 47 0.50 4.57 1.25
CA ALA A 47 -0.19 5.79 1.66
C ALA A 47 -0.15 5.97 3.19
N MET A 48 -0.48 4.90 3.93
CA MET A 48 -0.44 4.88 5.40
C MET A 48 0.95 5.19 5.96
N VAL A 49 2.00 4.61 5.39
CA VAL A 49 3.39 4.89 5.81
C VAL A 49 3.75 6.36 5.55
N THR A 50 3.33 6.90 4.41
CA THR A 50 3.61 8.29 4.03
C THR A 50 2.89 9.27 4.96
N GLU A 51 1.59 9.07 5.19
CA GLU A 51 0.80 9.92 6.07
C GLU A 51 1.29 9.87 7.52
N LYS A 52 1.64 8.66 8.02
CA LYS A 52 2.23 8.51 9.35
C LYS A 52 3.53 9.32 9.48
N LYS A 53 4.41 9.23 8.49
CA LYS A 53 5.67 10.00 8.49
C LYS A 53 5.44 11.50 8.46
N GLU A 54 4.45 11.97 7.70
CA GLU A 54 4.08 13.38 7.69
C GLU A 54 3.55 13.86 9.04
N LEU A 55 2.70 13.05 9.69
CA LEU A 55 2.15 13.37 11.00
C LEU A 55 3.24 13.41 12.07
N GLU A 56 4.17 12.45 12.06
CA GLU A 56 5.33 12.44 12.95
C GLU A 56 6.19 13.70 12.74
N ASN A 57 6.48 14.08 11.48
CA ASN A 57 7.26 15.28 11.18
C ASN A 57 6.54 16.58 11.61
N LYS A 58 5.21 16.67 11.38
CA LYS A 58 4.38 17.81 11.84
C LYS A 58 4.36 17.90 13.37
N SER A 59 4.33 16.76 14.05
CA SER A 59 4.42 16.71 15.52
C SER A 59 5.78 17.21 16.01
N HIS A 60 6.88 16.68 15.47
CA HIS A 60 8.24 17.07 15.85
C HIS A 60 8.55 18.55 15.59
N THR A 61 8.07 19.10 14.47
CA THR A 61 8.27 20.52 14.17
C THR A 61 7.50 21.42 15.15
N LYS A 62 6.27 21.03 15.52
CA LYS A 62 5.47 21.76 16.50
C LYS A 62 6.08 21.71 17.91
N THR A 63 6.59 20.56 18.34
CA THR A 63 7.27 20.44 19.64
C THR A 63 8.53 21.30 19.68
N TRP A 64 9.35 21.26 18.63
CA TRP A 64 10.56 22.08 18.55
C TRP A 64 10.26 23.59 18.60
N GLN A 65 9.24 24.05 17.86
CA GLN A 65 8.83 25.45 17.90
C GLN A 65 8.32 25.86 19.28
N ASN A 66 7.55 24.99 19.95
CA ASN A 66 7.07 25.25 21.31
C ASN A 66 8.22 25.32 22.33
N GLU A 67 9.21 24.42 22.24
CA GLU A 67 10.39 24.45 23.11
C GLU A 67 11.22 25.70 22.89
N LYS A 68 11.42 26.11 21.62
CA LYS A 68 12.08 27.37 21.29
C LYS A 68 11.34 28.58 21.85
N ALA A 69 10.02 28.62 21.70
CA ALA A 69 9.20 29.69 22.23
C ALA A 69 9.20 29.72 23.77
N ALA A 70 9.18 28.56 24.43
CA ALA A 70 9.28 28.45 25.89
C ALA A 70 10.64 28.91 26.40
N ALA A 71 11.74 28.49 25.76
CA ALA A 71 13.09 28.93 26.09
C ALA A 71 13.26 30.45 25.90
N ALA A 72 12.75 31.01 24.81
CA ALA A 72 12.78 32.45 24.56
C ALA A 72 12.02 33.26 25.63
N LYS A 73 10.84 32.76 26.07
CA LYS A 73 10.07 33.39 27.15
C LYS A 73 10.85 33.40 28.47
N LEU A 74 11.46 32.28 28.87
CA LEU A 74 12.24 32.17 30.10
C LEU A 74 13.41 33.16 30.14
N ILE A 75 14.12 33.30 29.01
CA ILE A 75 15.21 34.29 28.85
C ILE A 75 14.65 35.73 28.96
N SER A 76 13.51 36.02 28.34
CA SER A 76 12.91 37.36 28.37
C SER A 76 12.41 37.77 29.77
N THR A 77 11.99 36.82 30.60
CA THR A 77 11.50 37.06 31.96
C THR A 77 12.62 37.21 33.00
N GLY A 78 13.89 37.23 32.58
CA GLY A 78 15.04 37.48 33.46
C GLY A 78 15.40 36.31 34.38
N HIS A 79 14.87 35.10 34.12
CA HIS A 79 15.35 33.88 34.77
C HIS A 79 16.66 33.45 34.10
N PRO A 80 17.82 33.51 34.79
CA PRO A 80 19.06 33.02 34.21
C PRO A 80 18.94 31.51 33.97
N VAL A 81 19.14 31.10 32.72
CA VAL A 81 19.27 29.68 32.38
C VAL A 81 20.66 29.27 32.87
N ASP A 82 20.72 28.68 34.07
CA ASP A 82 21.99 28.17 34.62
C ASP A 82 22.67 27.27 33.59
N SER A 83 23.97 27.50 33.35
CA SER A 83 24.78 26.76 32.38
C SER A 83 24.82 25.25 32.62
N LYS A 84 24.38 24.78 33.79
CA LYS A 84 24.16 23.36 34.10
C LYS A 84 22.94 22.75 33.39
N THR A 85 21.91 23.54 33.09
CA THR A 85 20.67 23.05 32.45
C THR A 85 20.72 23.17 30.91
N ALA A 86 21.69 23.93 30.38
CA ALA A 86 21.86 24.12 28.94
C ALA A 86 22.44 22.91 28.19
N TRP A 87 23.03 21.93 28.91
CA TRP A 87 23.76 20.80 28.29
C TRP A 87 23.01 19.47 28.26
N SER A 88 21.78 19.38 28.78
CA SER A 88 21.02 18.12 28.71
C SER A 88 20.34 17.86 27.35
N SER A 89 20.52 18.73 26.35
CA SER A 89 20.01 18.53 24.98
C SER A 89 20.96 17.73 24.08
N SER A 90 21.76 16.82 24.65
CA SER A 90 22.59 15.86 23.89
C SER A 90 21.75 14.66 23.45
N TRP A 91 20.91 14.85 22.43
CA TRP A 91 20.25 13.74 21.70
C TRP A 91 20.55 13.76 20.19
N LEU A 92 21.59 14.50 19.75
CA LEU A 92 22.00 14.59 18.34
C LEU A 92 23.28 13.81 17.99
N GLN A 93 23.65 12.79 18.77
CA GLN A 93 24.69 11.83 18.37
C GLN A 93 24.09 10.43 18.29
N GLY A 94 23.79 10.01 17.07
CA GLY A 94 23.29 8.68 16.72
C GLY A 94 23.04 8.61 15.21
N SER A 95 24.11 8.73 14.44
CA SER A 95 24.16 8.31 13.03
C SER A 95 24.60 6.85 12.94
#